data_AF-A0A924C2E0-F1
#
_entry.id   AF-A0A924C2E0-F1
#
_cell.length_a   1.000
_cell.length_b   1.000
_cell.length_c   1.000
_cell.angle_alpha   90.00
_cell.angle_beta   90.00
_cell.angle_gamma   90.00
#
_symmetry.space_group_name_H-M   'P 1'
#
loop_
_entity.id
_entity.type
_entity.pdbx_description
1 polymer ?
#
loop_
_entity_poly.entity_id
_entity_poly.type
_entity_poly.pdbx_seq_one_letter_code
_entity_poly.pdbx_strand_id
1 'polypeptide(L)' 'MEITTERRHDPQLRAVIDQAIEFKKSIGKSSAISFLVEHHVPPPLLERVLMQPIQPIQPMQPSELQPKP' A
#
# COMPACT_ATOMS: atom_id res chain seq x y z
N MET A 1 -6.49 6.32 -19.17
CA MET A 1 -6.89 5.28 -18.19
C MET A 1 -5.96 4.07 -18.40
N GLU A 2 -4.78 4.00 -17.79
CA GLU A 2 -3.73 3.02 -18.22
C GLU A 2 -3.11 2.17 -17.10
N ILE A 3 -3.56 2.30 -15.86
CA ILE A 3 -2.87 1.65 -14.72
C ILE A 3 -3.42 0.24 -14.43
N THR A 4 -4.63 -0.06 -14.90
CA THR A 4 -5.22 -1.40 -14.81
C THR A 4 -4.45 -2.43 -15.64
N THR A 5 -3.74 -1.99 -16.68
CA THR A 5 -2.93 -2.84 -17.56
C THR A 5 -1.51 -3.04 -17.03
N GLU A 6 -0.92 -2.02 -16.42
CA GLU A 6 0.48 -2.03 -15.95
C GLU A 6 0.65 -2.81 -14.63
N ARG A 7 -0.29 -2.67 -13.68
CA ARG A 7 -0.28 -3.47 -12.42
C ARG A 7 -0.55 -4.96 -12.63
N ARG A 8 -1.07 -5.39 -13.78
CA ARG A 8 -1.34 -6.81 -14.07
C ARG A 8 -0.13 -7.55 -14.63
N HIS A 9 0.83 -6.83 -15.22
CA HIS A 9 1.93 -7.48 -15.94
C HIS A 9 3.23 -7.61 -15.14
N ASP A 10 3.41 -6.82 -14.07
CA ASP A 10 4.66 -6.85 -13.32
C ASP A 10 4.44 -7.13 -11.81
N PRO A 11 4.76 -8.36 -11.33
CA PRO A 11 4.60 -8.73 -9.93
C PRO A 11 5.59 -7.98 -9.00
N GLN A 12 6.73 -7.53 -9.54
CA GLN A 12 7.74 -6.80 -8.77
C GLN A 12 7.26 -5.37 -8.46
N LEU A 13 6.68 -4.68 -9.44
CA LEU A 13 6.05 -3.38 -9.28
C LEU A 13 4.91 -3.41 -8.24
N ARG A 14 4.14 -4.50 -8.22
CA ARG A 14 3.11 -4.70 -7.19
C ARG A 14 3.71 -4.79 -5.79
N ALA A 15 4.78 -5.58 -5.61
CA ALA A 15 5.47 -5.70 -4.32
C ALA A 15 6.07 -4.36 -3.87
N VAL A 16 6.66 -3.59 -4.79
CA VAL A 16 7.19 -2.25 -4.53
C VAL A 16 6.08 -1.29 -4.07
N ILE A 17 4.90 -1.33 -4.70
CA ILE A 17 3.75 -0.51 -4.31
C ILE A 17 3.25 -0.89 -2.91
N ASP A 18 3.07 -2.18 -2.62
CA ASP A 18 2.66 -2.67 -1.30
C ASP A 18 3.64 -2.22 -0.20
N GLN A 19 4.94 -2.37 -0.45
CA GLN A 19 5.98 -1.97 0.49
C GLN A 19 6.05 -0.45 0.69
N ALA A 20 5.82 0.34 -0.36
CA ALA A 20 5.71 1.79 -0.24
C ALA A 20 4.49 2.22 0.60
N ILE A 21 3.37 1.50 0.51
CA ILE A 21 2.19 1.75 1.36
C ILE A 21 2.51 1.44 2.82
N GLU A 22 3.25 0.36 3.09
CA GLU A 22 3.73 0.03 4.43
C GLU A 22 4.69 1.10 4.97
N PHE A 23 5.66 1.58 4.17
CA PHE A 23 6.53 2.68 4.57
C PHE A 23 5.77 3.96 4.87
N LYS A 24 4.73 4.27 4.08
CA LYS A 24 3.87 5.44 4.31
C LYS A 24 3.14 5.35 5.66
N LYS A 25 2.73 4.14 6.06
CA LYS A 25 2.00 3.88 7.32
C LYS A 25 2.94 3.82 8.53
N SER A 26 4.11 3.20 8.38
CA SER A 26 5.05 2.90 9.48
C SER A 26 6.04 4.04 9.73
N ILE A 27 6.63 4.60 8.67
CA ILE A 27 7.69 5.62 8.77
C ILE A 27 7.12 7.01 8.43
N GLY A 28 6.43 7.10 7.31
CA GLY A 28 5.83 8.34 6.83
C GLY A 28 5.90 8.50 5.32
N LYS A 29 5.20 9.52 4.84
CA LYS A 29 4.97 9.77 3.41
C LYS A 29 6.30 10.00 2.64
N SER A 30 7.27 10.66 3.25
CA SER A 30 8.57 10.96 2.64
C SER A 30 9.38 9.70 2.33
N SER A 31 9.42 8.71 3.23
CA SER A 31 10.14 7.45 3.02
C SER A 31 9.49 6.59 1.94
N ALA A 32 8.16 6.59 1.86
CA ALA A 32 7.45 5.94 0.76
C ALA A 32 7.79 6.56 -0.60
N ILE A 33 7.94 7.89 -0.66
CA ILE A 33 8.34 8.59 -1.89
C ILE A 33 9.75 8.20 -2.29
N SER A 34 10.72 8.28 -1.36
CA SER A 34 12.10 7.89 -1.64
C SER A 34 12.19 6.46 -2.17
N PHE A 35 11.51 5.52 -1.52
CA PHE A 35 11.48 4.12 -1.94
C PHE A 35 10.91 3.95 -3.35
N LEU A 36 9.78 4.59 -3.67
CA LEU A 36 9.19 4.52 -5.01
C LEU A 36 10.12 5.13 -6.09
N VAL A 37 10.84 6.20 -5.75
CA VAL A 37 11.80 6.84 -6.66
C VAL A 37 13.03 5.95 -6.89
N GLU A 38 13.57 5.32 -5.84
CA GLU A 38 14.69 4.37 -5.95
C GLU A 38 14.34 3.14 -6.81
N HIS A 39 13.08 2.73 -6.76
CA HIS A 39 12.56 1.64 -7.59
C HIS A 39 12.10 2.08 -8.99
N HIS A 40 12.45 3.30 -9.42
CA HIS A 40 12.09 3.87 -10.73
C HIS A 40 10.58 3.82 -11.03
N VAL A 41 9.73 3.89 -10.00
CA VAL A 41 8.28 3.86 -10.19
C VAL A 41 7.84 5.16 -10.87
N PRO A 42 7.06 5.09 -11.96
CA PRO A 42 6.68 6.27 -12.70
C PRO A 42 5.84 7.23 -11.84
N PRO A 43 5.97 8.55 -12.03
CA PRO A 43 5.29 9.57 -11.22
C PRO A 43 3.77 9.39 -11.08
N PRO A 44 3.02 8.98 -12.14
CA PRO A 44 1.59 8.71 -12.03
C PRO A 44 1.23 7.59 -11.04
N LEU A 45 2.08 6.56 -10.92
CA LEU A 45 1.90 5.48 -9.96
C LEU A 45 2.21 5.95 -8.55
N LEU A 46 3.27 6.74 -8.39
CA LEU A 46 3.66 7.33 -7.13
C LEU A 46 2.53 8.21 -6.58
N GLU A 47 1.99 9.13 -7.38
CA GLU A 47 0.84 9.96 -6.99
C GLU A 47 -0.35 9.12 -6.54
N ARG A 48 -0.67 8.02 -7.22
CA ARG A 48 -1.76 7.14 -6.81
C ARG A 48 -1.51 6.41 -5.50
N VAL A 49 -0.27 6.03 -5.19
CA VAL A 49 0.07 5.43 -3.89
C VAL A 49 -0.05 6.48 -2.77
N LEU A 50 0.36 7.71 -3.05
CA LEU A 50 0.24 8.82 -2.11
C LEU A 50 -1.20 9.26 -1.89
N MET A 51 -2.01 9.29 -2.95
CA MET A 51 -3.43 9.65 -2.95
C MET A 51 -4.33 8.53 -2.41
N GLN A 52 -3.87 7.27 -2.41
CA GLN A 52 -4.64 6.19 -1.81
C GLN A 52 -4.87 6.49 -0.33
N PRO A 53 -6.14 6.53 0.13
CA PRO A 53 -6.41 6.63 1.55
C PRO A 53 -5.77 5.40 2.21
N ILE A 54 -4.92 5.64 3.21
CA ILE A 54 -4.49 4.56 4.08
C ILE A 54 -5.75 4.21 4.86
N GLN A 55 -6.56 3.29 4.35
CA GLN A 55 -7.65 2.77 5.14
C GLN A 55 -7.00 2.09 6.33
N PRO A 56 -7.25 2.55 7.57
CA PRO A 56 -6.86 1.77 8.71
C PRO A 56 -7.52 0.41 8.52
N ILE A 57 -6.71 -0.62 8.33
CA ILE A 57 -7.15 -1.99 8.52
C ILE A 57 -7.56 -2.02 9.98
N GLN A 58 -8.86 -1.85 10.24
CA GLN A 58 -9.40 -2.05 11.57
C GLN A 58 -9.01 -3.48 11.92
N PRO A 59 -8.25 -3.71 13.00
CA PRO A 59 -8.07 -5.07 13.48
C PRO A 59 -9.50 -5.57 13.74
N MET A 60 -9.94 -6.56 12.96
CA MET A 60 -11.08 -7.37 13.34
C MET A 60 -10.66 -8.07 14.62
N GLN A 61 -10.92 -7.44 15.76
CA GLN A 61 -10.87 -8.13 17.05
C GLN A 61 -11.84 -9.30 16.91
N PRO A 62 -11.42 -10.55 17.11
CA PRO A 62 -12.37 -11.63 17.23
C PRO A 62 -13.26 -11.29 18.43
N SER A 63 -14.52 -10.90 18.15
CA SER A 63 -15.53 -10.73 19.17
C SER A 63 -15.61 -12.02 19.97
N GLU A 64 -15.41 -11.86 21.27
CA GLU A 64 -15.50 -12.87 22.30
C GLU A 64 -16.82 -13.64 22.14
N LEU A 65 -16.72 -14.93 21.84
CA LEU A 65 -17.81 -15.87 22.05
C LEU A 65 -17.39 -16.79 23.21
N GLN A 66 -17.40 -16.21 24.41
CA GLN A 66 -17.76 -17.00 25.58
C GLN A 66 -19.27 -17.25 25.49
N PRO A 67 -19.67 -18.53 25.50
CA PRO A 67 -20.77 -18.90 26.36
C PRO A 67 -20.34 -20.08 27.22
N LYS A 68 -20.12 -19.79 28.50
CA LYS A 68 -20.37 -20.75 29.59
C LYS A 68 -21.89 -20.77 29.82
N PRO A 69 -22.52 -21.94 29.85
CA PRO A 69 -22.92 -22.54 31.14
C PRO A 69 -22.27 -23.91 31.40
#